data_AF-A0A9W3P4V7-F1
#
_entry.id   AF-A0A9W3P4V7-F1
#
_cell.length_a   1.000
_cell.length_b   1.000
_cell.length_c   1.000
_cell.angle_alpha   90.00
_cell.angle_beta   90.00
_cell.angle_gamma   90.00
#
_symmetry.space_group_name_H-M   'P 1'
#
loop_
_entity.id
_entity.type
_entity.pdbx_description
1 polymer ?
#
loop_
_entity_poly.entity_id
_entity_poly.type
_entity_poly.pdbx_seq_one_letter_code
_entity_poly.pdbx_strand_id
1 'polypeptide(L)'
;MKPSQPQSQLQNQHSINRLAQSIFVVNRHAKAATNPKYLYWLKKTALERLIAEKKAIKEGLHFSRNPRFSQQQSDVLIRLGDYFFHIPPTKEDFRILPHLGHLESSYRNPKTTLSLTVAKKTLQDYIGPEALKQEKKLSEPVPWYSRTYTKK
;
A
#
# COMPACT_ATOMS: atom_id res chain seq x y z
N MET A 1 47.00 6.77 5.55
CA MET A 1 45.80 6.11 6.10
C MET A 1 44.60 6.96 5.71
N LYS A 2 43.76 6.50 4.77
CA LYS A 2 42.56 7.25 4.35
C LYS A 2 41.38 6.79 5.22
N PRO A 3 40.57 7.69 5.80
CA PRO A 3 39.45 7.29 6.63
C PRO A 3 38.36 6.63 5.77
N SER A 4 37.96 5.44 6.17
CA SER A 4 36.82 4.69 5.64
C SER A 4 35.53 5.44 5.92
N GLN A 5 34.88 5.95 4.88
CA GLN A 5 33.52 6.49 4.99
C GLN A 5 32.52 5.34 5.25
N PRO A 6 31.53 5.53 6.14
CA PRO A 6 30.54 4.51 6.44
C PRO A 6 29.60 4.28 5.25
N GLN A 7 29.47 3.02 4.79
CA GLN A 7 28.61 2.58 3.69
C GLN A 7 27.10 2.61 4.00
N SER A 8 26.58 3.63 4.69
CA SER A 8 25.18 3.69 5.14
C SER A 8 24.28 4.64 4.34
N GLN A 9 24.62 4.96 3.08
CA GLN A 9 23.82 5.84 2.22
C GLN A 9 23.73 5.32 0.78
N LEU A 10 23.15 4.14 0.58
CA LEU A 10 22.49 3.79 -0.68
C LEU A 10 20.98 3.81 -0.44
N GLN A 11 20.45 5.00 -0.16
CA GLN A 11 19.01 5.21 -0.15
C GLN A 11 18.53 5.20 -1.60
N ASN A 12 18.00 4.05 -2.04
CA ASN A 12 17.44 3.83 -3.37
C ASN A 12 16.41 4.92 -3.71
N GLN A 13 16.85 5.87 -4.53
CA GLN A 13 16.08 7.07 -4.87
C GLN A 13 15.09 6.75 -6.00
N HIS A 14 14.09 5.93 -5.69
CA HIS A 14 12.94 5.76 -6.59
C HIS A 14 12.14 7.06 -6.63
N SER A 15 11.82 7.53 -7.83
CA SER A 15 10.96 8.70 -7.99
C SER A 15 9.56 8.44 -7.45
N ILE A 16 8.87 9.49 -7.01
CA ILE A 16 7.48 9.41 -6.52
C ILE A 16 6.58 8.74 -7.57
N ASN A 17 6.75 9.10 -8.85
CA ASN A 17 6.00 8.50 -9.96
C ASN A 17 6.26 7.00 -10.08
N ARG A 18 7.50 6.55 -9.88
CA ARG A 18 7.84 5.13 -9.94
C ARG A 18 7.22 4.35 -8.77
N LEU A 19 7.20 4.94 -7.58
CA LEU A 19 6.55 4.35 -6.41
C LEU A 19 5.02 4.27 -6.60
N ALA A 20 4.40 5.34 -7.10
CA ALA A 20 2.98 5.41 -7.39
C ALA A 20 2.55 4.33 -8.40
N GLN A 21 3.27 4.23 -9.51
CA GLN A 21 3.06 3.18 -10.52
C GLN A 21 3.21 1.77 -9.90
N SER A 22 4.23 1.57 -9.07
CA SER A 22 4.49 0.28 -8.43
C SER A 22 3.37 -0.12 -7.47
N ILE A 23 2.88 0.80 -6.63
CA ILE A 23 1.74 0.57 -5.74
C ILE A 23 0.49 0.23 -6.55
N PHE A 24 0.24 0.94 -7.65
CA PHE A 24 -0.90 0.69 -8.53
C PHE A 24 -0.86 -0.71 -9.16
N VAL A 25 0.28 -1.12 -9.71
CA VAL A 25 0.47 -2.46 -10.29
C VAL A 25 0.30 -3.53 -9.22
N VAL A 26 0.97 -3.40 -8.07
CA VAL A 26 0.86 -4.36 -6.96
C VAL A 26 -0.59 -4.53 -6.51
N ASN A 27 -1.35 -3.44 -6.37
CA ASN A 27 -2.76 -3.48 -6.02
C ASN A 27 -3.62 -4.15 -7.10
N ARG A 28 -3.35 -3.88 -8.38
CA ARG A 28 -4.05 -4.55 -9.50
C ARG A 28 -3.85 -6.06 -9.46
N HIS A 29 -2.61 -6.52 -9.24
CA HIS A 29 -2.30 -7.94 -9.15
C HIS A 29 -2.82 -8.58 -7.87
N ALA A 30 -2.83 -7.86 -6.73
CA ALA A 30 -3.41 -8.35 -5.48
C ALA A 30 -4.89 -8.73 -5.59
N LYS A 31 -5.65 -8.05 -6.46
CA LYS A 31 -7.07 -8.37 -6.71
C LYS A 31 -7.28 -9.68 -7.47
N ALA A 32 -6.27 -10.12 -8.23
CA ALA A 32 -6.35 -11.33 -9.07
C ALA A 32 -5.47 -12.48 -8.55
N ALA A 33 -4.59 -12.24 -7.58
CA ALA A 33 -3.64 -13.23 -7.08
C ALA A 33 -4.32 -14.25 -6.16
N THR A 34 -3.91 -15.52 -6.28
CA THR A 34 -4.34 -16.62 -5.41
C THR A 34 -3.85 -16.45 -3.96
N ASN A 35 -2.67 -15.87 -3.76
CA ASN A 35 -2.16 -15.46 -2.45
C ASN A 35 -1.84 -13.96 -2.42
N PRO A 36 -2.81 -13.09 -2.08
CA PRO A 36 -2.64 -11.65 -2.18
C PRO A 36 -2.04 -11.01 -0.92
N LYS A 37 -1.83 -11.79 0.16
CA LYS A 37 -1.46 -11.27 1.50
C LYS A 37 -0.22 -10.38 1.45
N TYR A 38 0.84 -10.84 0.77
CA TYR A 38 2.09 -10.08 0.67
C TYR A 38 1.94 -8.81 -0.18
N LEU A 39 1.18 -8.87 -1.28
CA LEU A 39 0.96 -7.72 -2.14
C LEU A 39 0.15 -6.62 -1.44
N TYR A 40 -0.88 -7.00 -0.66
CA TYR A 40 -1.61 -6.05 0.17
C TYR A 40 -0.73 -5.43 1.26
N TRP A 41 0.14 -6.23 1.87
CA TRP A 41 1.11 -5.73 2.84
C TRP A 41 2.06 -4.70 2.19
N LEU A 42 2.67 -5.02 1.04
CA LEU A 42 3.53 -4.09 0.30
C LEU A 42 2.82 -2.76 0.00
N LYS A 43 1.60 -2.82 -0.54
CA LYS A 43 0.79 -1.64 -0.83
C LYS A 43 0.56 -0.80 0.43
N LYS A 44 0.11 -1.43 1.51
CA LYS A 44 -0.23 -0.76 2.77
C LYS A 44 1.00 -0.08 3.38
N THR A 45 2.06 -0.85 3.60
CA THR A 45 3.29 -0.36 4.25
C THR A 45 3.94 0.74 3.44
N ALA A 46 3.98 0.62 2.10
CA ALA A 46 4.53 1.68 1.26
C ALA A 46 3.72 2.99 1.38
N LEU A 47 2.38 2.92 1.34
CA LEU A 47 1.54 4.12 1.49
C LEU A 47 1.68 4.75 2.87
N GLU A 48 1.71 3.95 3.95
CA GLU A 48 1.88 4.47 5.31
C GLU A 48 3.21 5.22 5.48
N ARG A 49 4.31 4.68 4.94
CA ARG A 49 5.61 5.36 4.95
C ARG A 49 5.59 6.64 4.10
N LEU A 50 5.00 6.60 2.92
CA LEU A 50 4.90 7.78 2.06
C LEU A 50 4.06 8.91 2.67
N ILE A 51 3.02 8.56 3.45
CA ILE A 51 2.24 9.55 4.22
C ILE A 51 3.09 10.13 5.35
N ALA A 52 3.82 9.29 6.11
CA ALA A 52 4.70 9.74 7.18
C ALA A 52 5.83 10.64 6.66
N GLU A 53 6.36 10.34 5.48
CA GLU A 53 7.35 11.15 4.75
C GLU A 53 6.77 12.40 4.07
N LYS A 54 5.45 12.65 4.21
CA LYS A 54 4.73 13.76 3.56
C LYS A 54 4.83 13.78 2.02
N LYS A 55 5.10 12.63 1.40
CA LYS A 55 5.13 12.45 -0.07
C LYS A 55 3.76 12.08 -0.63
N ALA A 56 2.91 11.45 0.18
CA ALA A 56 1.52 11.17 -0.12
C ALA A 56 0.61 12.07 0.73
N ILE A 57 -0.50 12.51 0.15
CA ILE A 57 -1.46 13.42 0.79
C ILE A 57 -2.79 12.69 0.97
N LYS A 58 -3.35 12.78 2.18
CA LYS A 58 -4.74 12.37 2.43
C LYS A 58 -5.65 13.51 1.99
N GLU A 59 -6.36 13.33 0.88
CA GLU A 59 -7.20 14.37 0.28
C GLU A 59 -8.55 14.51 1.00
N GLY A 60 -9.12 13.39 1.45
CA GLY A 60 -10.43 13.39 2.09
C GLY A 60 -11.01 12.00 2.27
N LEU A 61 -12.28 11.95 2.66
CA LEU A 61 -13.05 10.72 2.83
C LEU A 61 -14.09 10.56 1.71
N HIS A 62 -14.17 9.37 1.12
CA HIS A 62 -15.24 9.00 0.22
C HIS A 62 -16.13 7.93 0.85
N PHE A 63 -17.40 7.87 0.46
CA PHE A 63 -18.21 6.70 0.75
C PHE A 63 -17.66 5.48 -0.01
N SER A 64 -17.52 4.36 0.70
CA SER A 64 -17.10 3.10 0.12
C SER A 64 -18.18 2.57 -0.81
N ARG A 65 -17.77 2.04 -1.97
CA ARG A 65 -18.71 1.48 -2.96
C ARG A 65 -19.34 0.16 -2.51
N ASN A 66 -18.65 -0.61 -1.68
CA ASN A 66 -19.06 -1.94 -1.25
C ASN A 66 -19.03 -2.05 0.28
N PRO A 67 -19.93 -1.33 0.98
CA PRO A 67 -19.99 -1.39 2.44
C PRO A 67 -20.31 -2.80 2.93
N ARG A 68 -19.66 -3.22 4.01
CA ARG A 68 -20.05 -4.45 4.72
C ARG A 68 -21.25 -4.19 5.63
N PHE A 69 -22.09 -5.22 5.81
CA PHE A 69 -23.25 -5.19 6.72
C PHE A 69 -24.32 -4.15 6.40
N SER A 70 -24.38 -3.69 5.15
CA SER A 70 -25.34 -2.66 4.71
C SER A 70 -25.26 -1.34 5.49
N GLN A 71 -24.13 -1.09 6.16
CA GLN A 71 -23.87 0.16 6.87
C GLN A 71 -22.96 1.04 6.04
N GLN A 72 -23.28 2.33 5.93
CA GLN A 72 -22.42 3.26 5.21
C GLN A 72 -21.02 3.30 5.83
N GLN A 73 -20.01 3.09 4.99
CA GLN A 73 -18.60 3.11 5.37
C GLN A 73 -17.89 4.14 4.51
N SER A 74 -16.79 4.69 5.02
CA SER A 74 -15.94 5.63 4.30
C SER A 74 -14.55 5.07 4.10
N ASP A 75 -13.89 5.50 3.04
CA ASP A 75 -12.50 5.18 2.69
C ASP A 75 -11.71 6.50 2.57
N VAL A 76 -10.44 6.50 3.00
CA VAL A 76 -9.56 7.67 2.83
C VAL A 76 -9.02 7.67 1.41
N LEU A 77 -9.20 8.78 0.71
CA LEU A 77 -8.55 9.07 -0.57
C LEU A 77 -7.13 9.57 -0.32
N ILE A 78 -6.16 8.87 -0.88
CA ILE A 78 -4.75 9.26 -0.88
C ILE A 78 -4.33 9.62 -2.29
N ARG A 79 -3.71 10.79 -2.46
CA ARG A 79 -3.01 11.18 -3.68
C ARG A 79 -1.50 11.00 -3.54
N LEU A 80 -0.89 10.41 -4.56
CA LEU A 80 0.56 10.23 -4.69
C LEU A 80 0.95 10.44 -6.16
N GLY A 81 1.50 11.61 -6.46
CA GLY A 81 1.67 12.06 -7.85
C GLY A 81 0.32 12.10 -8.56
N ASP A 82 0.24 11.50 -9.74
CA ASP A 82 -0.97 11.40 -10.57
C ASP A 82 -1.86 10.19 -10.21
N TYR A 83 -1.54 9.47 -9.13
CA TYR A 83 -2.28 8.29 -8.72
C TYR A 83 -3.07 8.53 -7.44
N PHE A 84 -4.25 7.92 -7.39
CA PHE A 84 -5.15 7.94 -6.26
C PHE A 84 -5.38 6.53 -5.72
N PHE A 85 -5.39 6.41 -4.40
CA PHE A 85 -5.55 5.15 -3.68
C PHE A 85 -6.56 5.29 -2.56
N HIS A 86 -7.24 4.19 -2.25
CA HIS A 86 -8.11 4.11 -1.08
C HIS A 86 -7.49 3.20 -0.02
N ILE A 87 -7.58 3.65 1.23
CA ILE A 87 -7.26 2.87 2.44
C ILE A 87 -8.38 2.98 3.47
N PRO A 88 -8.50 2.00 4.40
CA PRO A 88 -9.42 2.11 5.52
C PRO A 88 -9.10 3.35 6.37
N PRO A 89 -10.12 4.11 6.80
CA PRO A 89 -9.94 5.29 7.63
C PRO A 89 -9.56 4.92 9.06
N THR A 90 -8.84 5.82 9.71
CA THR A 90 -8.60 5.82 11.16
C THR A 90 -9.60 6.75 11.85
N LYS A 91 -9.72 6.66 13.19
CA LYS A 91 -10.57 7.58 13.98
C LYS A 91 -10.18 9.04 13.78
N GLU A 92 -8.89 9.30 13.62
CA GLU A 92 -8.38 10.66 13.45
C GLU A 92 -8.75 11.21 12.08
N ASP A 93 -8.74 10.37 11.04
CA ASP A 93 -9.13 10.79 9.68
C ASP A 93 -10.54 11.39 9.63
N PHE A 94 -11.50 10.84 10.40
CA PHE A 94 -12.86 11.40 10.50
C PHE A 94 -12.94 12.75 11.20
N ARG A 95 -11.93 13.10 12.02
CA ARG A 95 -11.88 14.39 12.72
C ARG A 95 -11.24 15.47 11.86
N ILE A 96 -10.23 15.11 11.07
CA ILE A 96 -9.38 16.08 10.36
C ILE A 96 -9.69 16.21 8.87
N LEU A 97 -10.23 15.16 8.23
CA LEU A 97 -10.45 15.16 6.78
C LEU A 97 -11.89 15.53 6.43
N PRO A 98 -12.10 16.35 5.38
CA PRO A 98 -13.44 16.61 4.87
C PRO A 98 -14.00 15.36 4.19
N HIS A 99 -15.33 15.23 4.22
CA HIS A 99 -16.03 14.22 3.45
C HIS A 99 -16.30 14.74 2.03
N LEU A 100 -15.74 14.07 1.02
CA LEU A 100 -15.81 14.43 -0.40
C LEU A 100 -17.06 13.84 -1.09
N GLY A 101 -17.83 13.02 -0.39
CA GLY A 101 -19.09 12.47 -0.88
C GLY A 101 -18.91 11.11 -1.55
N HIS A 102 -19.63 10.90 -2.65
CA HIS A 102 -19.55 9.65 -3.40
C HIS A 102 -18.36 9.65 -4.35
N LEU A 103 -17.83 8.47 -4.64
CA LEU A 103 -16.66 8.33 -5.51
C LEU A 103 -17.00 8.71 -6.96
N GLU A 104 -16.57 9.89 -7.38
CA GLU A 104 -16.62 10.37 -8.76
C GLU A 104 -15.98 9.36 -9.72
N SER A 105 -16.71 8.98 -10.77
CA SER A 105 -16.27 7.96 -11.74
C SER A 105 -15.44 8.52 -12.91
N SER A 106 -15.34 9.85 -12.98
CA SER A 106 -14.69 10.61 -14.05
C SER A 106 -13.17 10.45 -14.04
N TYR A 107 -12.56 10.39 -12.85
CA TYR A 107 -11.11 10.27 -12.72
C TYR A 107 -10.65 8.81 -12.72
N ARG A 108 -9.63 8.51 -13.53
CA ARG A 108 -8.96 7.20 -13.57
C ARG A 108 -7.47 7.36 -13.41
N ASN A 109 -6.87 6.47 -12.61
CA ASN A 109 -5.41 6.38 -12.52
C ASN A 109 -4.79 6.15 -13.91
N PRO A 110 -3.66 6.79 -14.22
CA PRO A 110 -3.05 6.69 -15.53
C PRO A 110 -2.56 5.26 -15.81
N LYS A 111 -2.63 4.87 -17.08
CA LYS A 111 -2.18 3.54 -17.54
C LYS A 111 -0.68 3.38 -17.26
N THR A 112 -0.28 2.16 -16.90
CA THR A 112 1.13 1.81 -16.66
C THR A 112 1.48 0.50 -17.34
N THR A 113 2.70 0.45 -17.89
CA THR A 113 3.31 -0.70 -18.55
C THR A 113 4.23 -1.49 -17.61
N LEU A 114 4.33 -1.09 -16.34
CA LEU A 114 5.24 -1.70 -15.37
C LEU A 114 4.81 -3.15 -15.04
N SER A 115 5.78 -4.07 -15.03
CA SER A 115 5.54 -5.47 -14.66
C SER A 115 5.43 -5.65 -13.14
N LEU A 116 4.73 -6.70 -12.71
CA LEU A 116 4.57 -7.03 -11.29
C LEU A 116 5.91 -7.25 -10.60
N THR A 117 6.83 -7.97 -11.22
CA THR A 117 8.16 -8.28 -10.66
C THR A 117 8.94 -7.01 -10.35
N VAL A 118 8.95 -6.06 -11.30
CA VAL A 118 9.66 -4.80 -11.12
C VAL A 118 8.96 -3.93 -10.08
N ALA A 119 7.62 -3.86 -10.11
CA ALA A 119 6.85 -3.13 -9.10
C ALA A 119 7.09 -3.67 -7.69
N LYS A 120 7.07 -5.00 -7.50
CA LYS A 120 7.41 -5.64 -6.23
C LYS A 120 8.81 -5.25 -5.77
N LYS A 121 9.81 -5.40 -6.64
CA LYS A 121 11.21 -5.08 -6.32
C LYS A 121 11.37 -3.61 -5.91
N THR A 122 10.77 -2.68 -6.67
CA THR A 122 10.77 -1.25 -6.34
C THR A 122 10.18 -0.98 -4.95
N LEU A 123 9.08 -1.64 -4.56
CA LEU A 123 8.50 -1.47 -3.22
C LEU A 123 9.33 -2.16 -2.13
N GLN A 124 9.93 -3.32 -2.42
CA GLN A 124 10.84 -4.00 -1.52
C GLN A 124 12.09 -3.16 -1.24
N ASP A 125 12.67 -2.57 -2.28
CA ASP A 125 13.83 -1.68 -2.19
C ASP A 125 13.51 -0.41 -1.39
N TYR A 126 12.30 0.14 -1.54
CA TYR A 126 11.82 1.29 -0.78
C TYR A 126 11.52 0.96 0.70
N ILE A 127 10.90 -0.18 0.98
CA ILE A 127 10.57 -0.62 2.34
C ILE A 127 11.83 -1.15 3.08
N GLY A 128 12.78 -1.70 2.32
CA GLY A 128 14.03 -2.25 2.84
C GLY A 128 13.89 -3.68 3.39
N PRO A 129 14.78 -4.11 4.31
CA PRO A 129 14.97 -5.52 4.67
C PRO A 129 13.74 -6.17 5.33
N GLU A 130 12.85 -5.38 5.91
CA GLU A 130 11.56 -5.84 6.44
C GLU A 130 10.71 -6.52 5.36
N ALA A 131 10.74 -6.03 4.12
CA ALA A 131 9.93 -6.56 3.04
C ALA A 131 10.29 -8.01 2.68
N LEU A 132 11.58 -8.36 2.78
CA LEU A 132 12.06 -9.72 2.52
C LEU A 132 11.69 -10.66 3.67
N LYS A 133 11.79 -10.20 4.92
CA LYS A 133 11.37 -10.98 6.10
C LYS A 133 9.88 -11.29 6.03
N GLN A 134 9.07 -10.31 5.65
CA GLN A 134 7.63 -10.48 5.55
C GLN A 134 7.22 -11.38 4.37
N GLU A 135 7.93 -11.34 3.24
CA GLU A 135 7.68 -12.24 2.13
C GLU A 135 7.86 -13.70 2.55
N LYS A 136 8.96 -14.02 3.22
CA LYS A 136 9.23 -15.35 3.77
C LYS A 136 8.12 -15.79 4.73
N LYS A 137 7.83 -14.95 5.74
CA LYS A 137 6.77 -15.22 6.74
C LYS A 137 5.40 -15.49 6.13
N LEU A 138 5.02 -14.80 5.05
CA LEU A 138 3.72 -14.96 4.41
C LEU A 138 3.70 -16.06 3.34
N SER A 139 4.88 -16.51 2.88
CA SER A 139 5.02 -17.65 1.97
C SER A 139 4.98 -19.00 2.70
N GLU A 140 5.39 -19.02 3.96
CA GLU A 140 5.42 -20.24 4.76
C GLU A 140 3.98 -20.74 5.05
N PRO A 141 3.70 -22.03 4.80
CA PRO A 141 2.41 -22.60 5.15
C PRO A 141 2.26 -22.62 6.66
N VAL A 142 1.14 -22.08 7.15
CA VAL A 142 0.82 -22.11 8.58
C VAL A 142 0.64 -23.57 9.02
N PRO A 143 1.42 -24.06 10.01
CA PRO A 143 1.33 -25.45 10.45
C PRO A 143 -0.08 -25.77 10.92
N TRP A 144 -0.57 -26.97 10.57
CA TRP A 144 -1.95 -27.39 10.85
C TRP A 144 -2.30 -27.33 12.34
N TYR A 145 -1.33 -27.58 13.23
CA TYR A 145 -1.52 -27.58 14.68
C TYR A 145 -1.66 -26.17 15.30
N SER A 146 -1.21 -25.12 14.59
CA SER A 146 -1.32 -23.73 15.08
C SER A 146 -2.66 -23.09 14.75
N ARG A 147 -3.52 -23.79 13.99
CA ARG A 147 -4.88 -23.34 13.69
C ARG A 147 -5.74 -23.51 14.93
N THR A 148 -5.91 -22.45 15.71
CA THR A 148 -6.85 -22.44 16.82
C THR A 148 -8.25 -22.62 16.26
N TYR A 149 -8.88 -23.76 16.52
CA TYR A 149 -10.31 -23.94 16.31
C TYR A 149 -11.03 -23.04 17.31
N THR A 150 -11.50 -21.87 16.88
CA THR A 150 -12.57 -21.17 17.59
C THR A 150 -13.80 -22.06 17.53
N LYS A 151 -14.09 -22.78 18.62
CA LYS A 151 -15.41 -23.42 18.81
C LYS A 151 -16.46 -22.31 18.72
N LYS A 152 -17.40 -22.47 17.79
CA LYS A 152 -18.60 -21.66 17.70
C LYS A 152 -19.50 -21.90 18.90
#